data_AF-A0A427AVU3-F1
#
_entry.id   AF-A0A427AVU3-F1
#
_cell.length_a   1.000
_cell.length_b   1.000
_cell.length_c   1.000
_cell.angle_alpha   90.00
_cell.angle_beta   90.00
_cell.angle_gamma   90.00
#
_symmetry.space_group_name_H-M   'P 1'
#
loop_
_entity.id
_entity.type
_entity.pdbx_description
1 polymer ?
#
loop_
_entity_poly.entity_id
_entity_poly.type
_entity_poly.pdbx_seq_one_letter_code
_entity_poly.pdbx_strand_id
1 'polypeptide(L)'
;MLGSVALEAEELGYDGGEVLRMDEYFDDGDENELGMADAACGKGHRPSMAVATAEGGAICLACLSALLSDPRALTHHVSYALSQLTAAIRCPEFVRRLAGRQPHLLVAPLVRALASFDDEPLARQLIDLVSDLSGCGLPCSVFGDFITRIADFLSSGALAWSRRQFFMIT
;
A
#
# COMPACT_ATOMS: atom_id res chain seq x y z
N MET A 1 44.62 15.68 37.12
CA MET A 1 43.68 14.66 37.67
C MET A 1 43.08 15.28 38.92
N LEU A 2 41.99 16.03 38.81
CA LEU A 2 40.58 15.58 38.89
C LEU A 2 40.26 14.74 40.14
N GLY A 3 39.41 15.32 41.01
CA GLY A 3 38.76 14.72 42.18
C GLY A 3 38.02 15.83 42.94
N SER A 4 36.82 16.23 42.49
CA SER A 4 35.47 15.80 42.92
C SER A 4 35.12 16.20 44.37
N VAL A 5 34.41 17.31 44.57
CA VAL A 5 32.93 17.50 44.78
C VAL A 5 32.43 17.19 46.20
N ALA A 6 31.89 18.21 46.88
CA ALA A 6 30.81 18.16 47.87
C ALA A 6 30.18 19.58 47.96
N LEU A 7 28.96 19.78 47.46
CA LEU A 7 27.68 19.85 48.20
C LEU A 7 27.56 21.13 49.04
N GLU A 8 26.89 22.14 48.49
CA GLU A 8 26.25 23.20 49.27
C GLU A 8 24.74 23.07 49.13
N ALA A 9 24.08 23.05 50.30
CA ALA A 9 22.66 23.17 50.47
C ALA A 9 22.39 24.60 50.94
N GLU A 10 21.46 25.30 50.30
CA GLU A 10 20.84 26.50 50.86
C GLU A 10 19.33 26.37 50.75
N GLU A 11 18.69 26.47 51.91
CA GLU A 11 17.26 26.74 52.07
C GLU A 11 16.96 28.18 51.62
N LEU A 12 15.69 28.47 51.29
CA LEU A 12 14.87 29.47 51.97
C LEU A 12 13.52 29.62 51.25
N GLY A 13 12.47 29.74 52.08
CA GLY A 13 11.08 29.82 51.65
C GLY A 13 10.68 31.17 51.05
N TYR A 14 9.56 31.15 50.33
CA TYR A 14 8.82 32.34 49.95
C TYR A 14 7.33 32.08 50.16
N ASP A 15 6.76 32.85 51.10
CA ASP A 15 5.34 33.01 51.37
C ASP A 15 4.88 34.26 50.62
N GLY A 16 3.73 34.21 49.95
CA GLY A 16 3.09 35.42 49.43
C GLY A 16 2.34 35.26 48.11
N GLY A 17 1.03 35.02 48.25
CA GLY A 17 0.01 35.85 47.61
C GLY A 17 -0.32 35.69 46.13
N GLU A 18 -1.62 35.54 45.88
CA GLU A 18 -2.33 35.61 44.59
C GLU A 18 -2.16 34.32 43.75
N VAL A 19 -3.20 33.62 43.30
CA VAL A 19 -4.30 34.05 42.45
C VAL A 19 -5.28 32.86 42.40
N LEU A 20 -6.54 32.98 42.81
CA LEU A 20 -7.58 32.00 42.43
C LEU A 20 -8.99 32.61 42.41
N ARG A 21 -9.41 33.09 41.23
CA ARG A 21 -10.57 32.60 40.48
C ARG A 21 -10.91 33.56 39.35
N MET A 22 -10.53 33.17 38.14
CA MET A 22 -11.27 33.55 36.94
C MET A 22 -11.30 32.31 36.06
N ASP A 23 -12.37 31.55 36.23
CA ASP A 23 -12.76 30.47 35.33
C ASP A 23 -13.07 31.06 33.96
N GLU A 24 -12.10 31.14 33.05
CA GLU A 24 -12.37 31.24 31.61
C GLU A 24 -11.41 30.32 30.84
N TYR A 25 -11.81 29.06 30.82
CA TYR A 25 -11.53 28.11 29.75
C TYR A 25 -11.95 28.73 28.42
N PHE A 26 -11.00 29.17 27.61
CA PHE A 26 -11.15 29.20 26.15
C PHE A 26 -9.89 28.60 25.55
N ASP A 27 -9.86 27.27 25.56
CA ASP A 27 -9.03 26.44 24.71
C ASP A 27 -9.61 26.56 23.29
N ASP A 28 -9.16 27.57 22.54
CA ASP A 28 -9.36 27.60 21.08
C ASP A 28 -8.29 26.69 20.46
N GLY A 29 -8.39 25.41 20.83
CA GLY A 29 -7.60 24.33 20.31
C GLY A 29 -8.06 24.05 18.88
N ASP A 30 -7.31 24.59 17.93
CA ASP A 30 -7.31 24.35 16.49
C ASP A 30 -7.84 22.93 16.13
N GLU A 31 -9.15 22.80 15.97
CA GLU A 31 -9.83 21.53 15.70
C GLU A 31 -9.88 21.20 14.20
N ASN A 32 -8.89 21.67 13.43
CA ASN A 32 -8.83 21.43 11.98
C ASN A 32 -7.63 20.59 11.51
N GLU A 33 -6.93 19.88 12.42
CA GLU A 33 -5.83 18.97 12.06
C GLU A 33 -6.15 17.47 12.12
N LEU A 34 -7.43 17.07 12.16
CA LEU A 34 -7.80 15.63 12.23
C LEU A 34 -8.77 15.14 11.14
N GLY A 35 -9.20 16.00 10.21
CA GLY A 35 -10.19 15.66 9.17
C GLY A 35 -9.69 14.84 7.97
N MET A 36 -8.41 14.47 7.92
CA MET A 36 -7.83 13.74 6.78
C MET A 36 -7.30 12.34 7.12
N ALA A 37 -7.42 11.93 8.39
CA ALA A 37 -7.13 10.58 8.82
C ALA A 37 -8.42 9.74 8.77
N ASP A 38 -8.45 8.76 7.87
CA ASP A 38 -9.46 7.67 7.82
C ASP A 38 -10.75 7.91 7.02
N ALA A 39 -10.68 8.62 5.89
CA ALA A 39 -11.68 8.46 4.84
C ALA A 39 -11.58 7.02 4.27
N ALA A 40 -12.22 6.05 4.93
CA ALA A 40 -12.38 4.70 4.42
C ALA A 40 -12.83 4.74 2.96
N CYS A 41 -12.33 3.84 2.13
CA CYS A 41 -12.79 3.79 0.75
C CYS A 41 -14.33 3.58 0.74
N GLY A 42 -15.03 3.86 -0.37
CA GLY A 42 -16.49 3.69 -0.45
C GLY A 42 -17.04 2.28 -0.15
N LYS A 43 -16.16 1.31 0.16
CA LYS A 43 -16.45 -0.06 0.62
C LYS A 43 -16.05 -0.32 2.09
N GLY A 44 -15.66 0.71 2.85
CA GLY A 44 -15.25 0.59 4.25
C GLY A 44 -13.84 0.04 4.47
N HIS A 45 -13.01 -0.05 3.43
CA HIS A 45 -11.62 -0.49 3.61
C HIS A 45 -10.76 0.66 4.13
N ARG A 46 -9.82 0.34 5.01
CA ARG A 46 -8.86 1.30 5.54
C ARG A 46 -8.04 1.90 4.39
N PRO A 47 -8.01 3.23 4.21
CA PRO A 47 -7.41 3.90 3.06
C PRO A 47 -5.88 3.97 3.16
N SER A 48 -5.33 3.49 4.27
CA SER A 48 -3.94 3.73 4.64
C SER A 48 -2.91 3.04 3.73
N MET A 49 -3.36 2.25 2.74
CA MET A 49 -2.62 1.92 1.53
C MET A 49 -3.50 2.17 0.31
N ALA A 50 -3.50 3.41 -0.16
CA ALA A 50 -4.17 3.81 -1.39
C ALA A 50 -3.16 4.25 -2.45
N VAL A 51 -3.47 3.90 -3.69
CA VAL A 51 -2.77 4.33 -4.89
C VAL A 51 -3.52 5.55 -5.40
N ALA A 52 -2.82 6.68 -5.51
CA ALA A 52 -3.38 7.88 -6.13
C ALA A 52 -3.60 7.62 -7.62
N THR A 53 -4.71 8.13 -8.15
CA THR A 53 -5.06 8.06 -9.57
C THR A 53 -4.77 9.41 -10.22
N ALA A 54 -4.44 9.41 -11.50
CA ALA A 54 -4.12 10.61 -12.26
C ALA A 54 -5.31 11.61 -12.35
N GLU A 55 -6.55 11.13 -12.21
CA GLU A 55 -7.78 11.94 -12.24
C GLU A 55 -8.13 12.55 -10.87
N GLY A 56 -7.23 12.46 -9.89
CA GLY A 56 -7.42 13.07 -8.57
C GLY A 56 -8.20 12.21 -7.56
N GLY A 57 -8.51 10.95 -7.89
CA GLY A 57 -9.05 9.96 -6.97
C GLY A 57 -7.96 9.09 -6.31
N ALA A 58 -8.37 8.14 -5.47
CA ALA A 58 -7.48 7.12 -4.94
C ALA A 58 -8.19 5.76 -4.84
N ILE A 59 -7.45 4.68 -5.12
CA ILE A 59 -7.93 3.30 -4.96
C ILE A 59 -7.15 2.59 -3.86
N CYS A 60 -7.84 2.07 -2.84
CA CYS A 60 -7.19 1.27 -1.80
C CYS A 60 -6.69 -0.07 -2.37
N LEU A 61 -5.61 -0.63 -1.81
CA LEU A 61 -5.07 -1.89 -2.31
C LEU A 61 -6.05 -3.06 -2.26
N ALA A 62 -6.95 -3.12 -1.28
CA ALA A 62 -7.97 -4.17 -1.25
C ALA A 62 -8.94 -4.07 -2.45
N CYS A 63 -9.36 -2.86 -2.83
CA CYS A 63 -10.19 -2.66 -4.03
C CYS A 63 -9.40 -2.94 -5.30
N LEU A 64 -8.12 -2.58 -5.35
CA LEU A 64 -7.24 -2.91 -6.46
C LEU A 64 -7.08 -4.43 -6.61
N SER A 65 -6.83 -5.16 -5.52
CA SER A 65 -6.75 -6.62 -5.51
C SER A 65 -8.06 -7.29 -5.96
N ALA A 66 -9.20 -6.73 -5.56
CA ALA A 66 -10.51 -7.21 -6.01
C ALA A 66 -10.70 -6.99 -7.51
N LEU A 67 -10.33 -5.81 -8.03
CA LEU A 67 -10.37 -5.49 -9.45
C LEU A 67 -9.49 -6.44 -10.28
N LEU A 68 -8.26 -6.68 -9.83
CA LEU A 68 -7.33 -7.60 -10.49
C LEU A 68 -7.77 -9.08 -10.43
N SER A 69 -8.53 -9.45 -9.40
CA SER A 69 -9.00 -10.82 -9.22
C SER A 69 -10.31 -11.13 -9.96
N ASP A 70 -11.00 -10.10 -10.48
CA ASP A 70 -12.26 -10.26 -11.20
C ASP A 70 -12.00 -10.47 -12.70
N PRO A 71 -12.24 -11.68 -13.24
CA PRO A 71 -12.06 -11.95 -14.67
C PRO A 71 -13.07 -11.21 -15.56
N ARG A 72 -14.12 -10.61 -14.98
CA ARG A 72 -15.12 -9.80 -15.71
C ARG A 72 -14.80 -8.32 -15.70
N ALA A 73 -13.74 -7.90 -14.99
CA ALA A 73 -13.31 -6.52 -15.01
C ALA A 73 -12.92 -6.09 -16.43
N LEU A 74 -13.31 -4.87 -16.81
CA LEU A 74 -12.94 -4.33 -18.11
C LEU A 74 -11.42 -4.13 -18.16
N THR A 75 -10.79 -4.64 -19.22
CA THR A 75 -9.32 -4.66 -19.37
C THR A 75 -8.70 -3.28 -19.28
N HIS A 76 -9.39 -2.23 -19.73
CA HIS A 76 -8.91 -0.85 -19.61
C HIS A 76 -8.88 -0.34 -18.15
N HIS A 77 -9.81 -0.75 -17.29
CA HIS A 77 -9.76 -0.42 -15.85
C HIS A 77 -8.62 -1.13 -15.16
N VAL A 78 -8.38 -2.40 -15.52
CA VAL A 78 -7.26 -3.20 -15.02
C VAL A 78 -5.93 -2.57 -15.45
N SER A 79 -5.76 -2.30 -16.74
CA SER A 79 -4.56 -1.64 -17.28
C SER A 79 -4.31 -0.29 -16.63
N TYR A 80 -5.37 0.51 -16.44
CA TYR A 80 -5.26 1.79 -15.76
C TYR A 80 -4.81 1.64 -14.31
N ALA A 81 -5.43 0.72 -13.54
CA ALA A 81 -5.05 0.46 -12.16
C ALA A 81 -3.60 -0.04 -12.03
N LEU A 82 -3.13 -0.88 -12.97
CA LEU A 82 -1.75 -1.31 -13.04
C LEU A 82 -0.80 -0.15 -13.33
N SER A 83 -1.14 0.75 -14.25
CA SER A 83 -0.33 1.95 -14.51
C SER A 83 -0.18 2.82 -13.27
N GLN A 84 -1.27 3.02 -12.51
CA GLN A 84 -1.22 3.77 -11.27
C GLN A 84 -0.39 3.06 -10.19
N LEU A 85 -0.47 1.72 -10.12
CA LEU A 85 0.36 0.94 -9.20
C LEU A 85 1.84 0.99 -9.59
N THR A 86 2.19 0.88 -10.88
CA THR A 86 3.55 1.06 -11.39
C THR A 86 4.10 2.45 -11.04
N ALA A 87 3.28 3.49 -11.17
CA ALA A 87 3.69 4.84 -10.76
C ALA A 87 3.92 4.93 -9.23
N ALA A 88 3.05 4.30 -8.43
CA ALA A 88 3.17 4.30 -6.98
C ALA A 88 4.41 3.56 -6.48
N ILE A 89 4.79 2.43 -7.07
CA ILE A 89 5.99 1.67 -6.63
C ILE A 89 7.31 2.39 -6.93
N ARG A 90 7.31 3.34 -7.88
CA ARG A 90 8.47 4.23 -8.10
C ARG A 90 8.68 5.22 -6.95
N CYS A 91 7.68 5.41 -6.09
CA CYS A 91 7.79 6.22 -4.89
C CYS A 91 8.30 5.36 -3.72
N PRO A 92 9.50 5.65 -3.16
CA PRO A 92 10.08 4.83 -2.08
C PRO A 92 9.23 4.83 -0.80
N GLU A 93 8.50 5.91 -0.52
CA GLU A 93 7.58 5.99 0.63
C GLU A 93 6.38 5.05 0.49
N PHE A 94 5.91 4.80 -0.73
CA PHE A 94 4.87 3.82 -0.98
C PHE A 94 5.40 2.40 -0.77
N VAL A 95 6.58 2.09 -1.32
CA VAL A 95 7.23 0.78 -1.15
C VAL A 95 7.51 0.48 0.33
N ARG A 96 8.01 1.46 1.10
CA ARG A 96 8.25 1.32 2.54
C ARG A 96 6.96 0.99 3.30
N ARG A 97 5.86 1.67 2.97
CA ARG A 97 4.54 1.40 3.56
C ARG A 97 4.00 0.02 3.16
N LEU A 98 4.20 -0.39 1.90
CA LEU A 98 3.81 -1.70 1.39
C LEU A 98 4.57 -2.82 2.11
N ALA A 99 5.89 -2.68 2.24
CA ALA A 99 6.77 -3.62 2.93
C ALA A 99 6.41 -3.76 4.42
N GLY A 100 6.10 -2.65 5.10
CA GLY A 100 5.77 -2.64 6.53
C GLY A 100 4.39 -3.16 6.91
N ARG A 101 3.50 -3.43 5.93
CA ARG A 101 2.13 -3.89 6.21
C ARG A 101 1.88 -5.30 5.71
N GLN A 102 1.72 -5.47 4.40
CA GLN A 102 1.41 -6.75 3.79
C GLN A 102 1.83 -6.77 2.31
N PRO A 103 3.12 -6.98 2.01
CA PRO A 103 3.58 -7.05 0.63
C PRO A 103 3.04 -8.30 -0.09
N HIS A 104 2.69 -9.35 0.66
CA HIS A 104 2.07 -10.57 0.12
C HIS A 104 0.64 -10.37 -0.43
N LEU A 105 -0.01 -9.23 -0.13
CA LEU A 105 -1.38 -8.95 -0.56
C LEU A 105 -1.50 -8.79 -2.09
N LEU A 106 -0.42 -8.38 -2.76
CA LEU A 106 -0.41 -8.19 -4.22
C LEU A 106 -0.07 -9.47 -4.99
N VAL A 107 0.52 -10.48 -4.33
CA VAL A 107 1.01 -11.70 -5.01
C VAL A 107 -0.15 -12.47 -5.65
N ALA A 108 -1.15 -12.85 -4.85
CA ALA A 108 -2.29 -13.60 -5.34
C ALA A 108 -3.11 -12.89 -6.45
N PRO A 109 -3.50 -11.60 -6.31
CA PRO A 109 -4.29 -10.93 -7.34
C PRO A 109 -3.51 -10.68 -8.63
N LEU A 110 -2.21 -10.42 -8.58
CA LEU A 110 -1.39 -10.26 -9.80
C LEU A 110 -1.22 -11.58 -10.56
N VAL A 111 -0.96 -12.69 -9.84
CA VAL A 111 -0.88 -14.01 -10.47
C VAL A 111 -2.24 -14.43 -11.05
N ARG A 112 -3.35 -14.09 -10.37
CA ARG A 112 -4.69 -14.35 -10.90
C ARG A 112 -4.99 -13.50 -12.14
N ALA A 113 -4.60 -12.23 -12.16
CA ALA A 113 -4.75 -11.37 -13.33
C ALA A 113 -3.98 -11.92 -14.54
N LEU A 114 -2.75 -12.39 -14.34
CA LEU A 114 -1.96 -13.08 -15.38
C LEU A 114 -2.67 -14.31 -15.94
N ALA A 115 -3.41 -15.03 -15.09
CA ALA A 115 -4.16 -16.21 -15.49
C ALA A 115 -5.50 -15.91 -16.18
N SER A 116 -6.10 -14.74 -15.94
CA SER A 116 -7.46 -14.42 -16.37
C SER A 116 -7.55 -13.61 -17.66
N PHE A 117 -6.53 -12.80 -17.97
CA PHE A 117 -6.57 -11.91 -19.13
C PHE A 117 -5.72 -12.45 -20.29
N ASP A 118 -6.35 -12.65 -21.45
CA ASP A 118 -5.71 -13.11 -22.69
C ASP A 118 -5.05 -11.96 -23.51
N ASP A 119 -5.12 -10.71 -23.04
CA ASP A 119 -4.57 -9.53 -23.72
C ASP A 119 -3.04 -9.46 -23.57
N GLU A 120 -2.29 -9.65 -24.66
CA GLU A 120 -0.83 -9.53 -24.70
C GLU A 120 -0.28 -8.24 -24.05
N PRO A 121 -0.79 -7.02 -24.37
CA PRO A 121 -0.25 -5.80 -23.77
C PRO A 121 -0.47 -5.75 -22.25
N LEU A 122 -1.59 -6.29 -21.77
CA LEU A 122 -1.90 -6.34 -20.35
C LEU A 122 -1.04 -7.36 -19.61
N ALA A 123 -0.81 -8.53 -20.22
CA ALA A 123 0.12 -9.52 -19.70
C ALA A 123 1.55 -8.96 -19.60
N ARG A 124 2.01 -8.23 -20.62
CA ARG A 124 3.33 -7.57 -20.59
C ARG A 124 3.41 -6.53 -19.47
N GLN A 125 2.39 -5.70 -19.32
CA GLN A 125 2.30 -4.72 -18.22
C GLN A 125 2.36 -5.38 -16.84
N LEU A 126 1.68 -6.52 -16.65
CA LEU A 126 1.74 -7.29 -15.41
C LEU A 126 3.14 -7.86 -15.14
N ILE A 127 3.79 -8.42 -16.17
CA ILE A 127 5.15 -8.97 -16.05
C ILE A 127 6.16 -7.88 -15.70
N ASP A 128 6.09 -6.72 -16.36
CA ASP A 128 6.94 -5.57 -16.08
C ASP A 128 6.75 -5.09 -14.64
N LEU A 129 5.49 -5.01 -14.17
CA LEU A 129 5.18 -4.63 -12.80
C LEU A 129 5.73 -5.63 -11.77
N VAL A 130 5.58 -6.94 -12.00
CA VAL A 130 6.14 -7.97 -11.11
C VAL A 130 7.67 -7.89 -11.09
N SER A 131 8.30 -7.61 -12.24
CA SER A 131 9.75 -7.41 -12.33
C SER A 131 10.20 -6.18 -11.54
N ASP A 132 9.49 -5.06 -11.67
CA ASP A 132 9.75 -3.83 -10.91
C ASP A 132 9.58 -4.08 -9.40
N LEU A 133 8.51 -4.74 -8.97
CA LEU A 133 8.27 -5.13 -7.58
C LEU A 133 9.40 -6.00 -7.01
N SER A 134 9.99 -6.86 -7.85
CA SER A 134 11.12 -7.72 -7.48
C SER A 134 12.41 -6.93 -7.27
N GLY A 135 12.59 -5.81 -7.99
CA GLY A 135 13.71 -4.89 -7.82
C GLY A 135 13.52 -3.84 -6.72
N CYS A 136 12.28 -3.54 -6.35
CA CYS A 136 11.93 -2.45 -5.43
C CYS A 136 11.87 -2.91 -3.97
N GLY A 137 13.00 -3.14 -3.30
CA GLY A 137 13.14 -3.10 -1.83
C GLY A 137 12.18 -3.95 -0.96
N LEU A 138 11.38 -4.83 -1.56
CA LEU A 138 10.46 -5.74 -0.89
C LEU A 138 11.23 -6.93 -0.29
N PRO A 139 10.71 -7.57 0.76
CA PRO A 139 11.38 -8.71 1.35
C PRO A 139 11.45 -9.89 0.36
N CYS A 140 12.59 -10.59 0.32
CA CYS A 140 12.83 -11.69 -0.62
C CYS A 140 11.78 -12.82 -0.58
N SER A 141 11.07 -12.97 0.55
CA SER A 141 9.96 -13.93 0.69
C SER A 141 8.82 -13.66 -0.30
N VAL A 142 8.56 -12.39 -0.61
CA VAL A 142 7.48 -11.99 -1.54
C VAL A 142 7.83 -12.42 -2.96
N PHE A 143 9.10 -12.27 -3.35
CA PHE A 143 9.59 -12.75 -4.64
C PHE A 143 9.50 -14.29 -4.73
N GLY A 144 9.93 -14.99 -3.68
CA GLY A 144 9.76 -16.44 -3.57
C GLY A 144 8.31 -16.87 -3.79
N ASP A 145 7.36 -16.20 -3.12
CA ASP A 145 5.93 -16.48 -3.25
C ASP A 145 5.38 -16.22 -4.67
N PHE A 146 5.84 -15.14 -5.34
CA PHE A 146 5.50 -14.89 -6.74
C PHE A 146 5.94 -16.05 -7.62
N ILE A 147 7.22 -16.45 -7.53
CA ILE A 147 7.78 -17.53 -8.34
C ILE A 147 7.06 -18.85 -8.04
N THR A 148 6.82 -19.19 -6.77
CA THR A 148 6.12 -20.42 -6.39
C THR A 148 4.71 -20.46 -6.96
N ARG A 149 3.94 -19.36 -6.86
CA ARG A 149 2.57 -19.32 -7.40
C ARG A 149 2.52 -19.34 -8.92
N ILE A 150 3.45 -18.67 -9.59
CA ILE A 150 3.56 -18.73 -11.05
C ILE A 150 3.94 -20.15 -11.47
N ALA A 151 4.91 -20.77 -10.82
CA ALA A 151 5.32 -22.15 -11.11
C ALA A 151 4.17 -23.14 -10.90
N ASP A 152 3.46 -23.05 -9.78
CA ASP A 152 2.27 -23.87 -9.50
C ASP A 152 1.19 -23.68 -10.58
N PHE A 153 0.95 -22.42 -10.97
CA PHE A 153 0.03 -22.10 -12.06
C PHE A 153 0.46 -22.71 -13.41
N LEU A 154 1.72 -22.59 -13.80
CA LEU A 154 2.27 -23.19 -15.02
C LEU A 154 2.18 -24.72 -14.99
N SER A 155 2.53 -25.33 -13.85
CA SER A 155 2.48 -26.78 -13.64
C SER A 155 1.07 -27.35 -13.56
N SER A 156 0.09 -26.55 -13.13
CA SER A 156 -1.32 -26.96 -13.04
C SER A 156 -1.97 -27.23 -14.40
N GLY A 157 -1.32 -26.85 -15.50
CA GLY A 157 -1.92 -26.96 -16.83
C GLY A 157 -3.10 -26.02 -17.03
N ALA A 158 -3.29 -25.00 -16.20
CA ALA A 158 -4.28 -23.95 -16.43
C ALA A 158 -4.00 -23.15 -17.72
N LEU A 159 -2.77 -23.19 -18.23
CA LEU A 159 -2.39 -22.74 -19.57
C LEU A 159 -2.61 -23.78 -20.67
N ALA A 160 -3.31 -24.89 -20.40
CA ALA A 160 -3.71 -25.85 -21.42
C ALA A 160 -4.66 -25.15 -22.40
N TRP A 161 -4.05 -24.56 -23.43
CA TRP A 161 -4.59 -24.05 -24.69
C TRP A 161 -5.99 -23.49 -24.52
N SER A 162 -6.06 -22.17 -24.31
CA SER A 162 -7.33 -21.43 -24.41
C SER A 162 -8.08 -21.96 -25.65
N ARG A 163 -9.31 -22.43 -25.47
CA ARG A 163 -10.16 -22.94 -26.57
C ARG A 163 -10.30 -21.94 -27.73
N ARG A 164 -9.95 -20.67 -27.51
CA ARG A 164 -9.95 -19.60 -28.51
C ARG A 164 -8.73 -19.62 -29.45
N GLN A 165 -7.65 -20.31 -29.08
CA GLN A 165 -6.47 -20.49 -29.94
C GLN A 165 -6.64 -21.62 -30.99
N PHE A 166 -7.67 -22.46 -30.85
CA PHE A 166 -7.99 -23.48 -31.86
C PHE A 166 -8.51 -22.88 -33.19
N PHE A 167 -8.95 -21.62 -33.21
CA PHE A 167 -9.49 -20.98 -34.42
C PHE A 167 -8.42 -20.40 -35.36
N MET A 168 -7.12 -20.50 -35.04
CA MET A 168 -6.03 -20.05 -35.92
C MET A 168 -5.38 -21.18 -36.72
N ILE A 169 -5.86 -22.42 -36.60
CA ILE A 169 -5.26 -23.61 -37.26
C ILE A 169 -6.26 -24.35 -38.17
N THR A 170 -7.38 -23.74 -38.55
CA THR A 170 -8.32 -24.33 -39.52
C THR A 170 -8.31 -23.54 -40.82
#